data_AF-A0A7Y7M6K0-F1
#
_entry.id   AF-A0A7Y7M6K0-F1
#
_cell.length_a   1.000
_cell.length_b   1.000
_cell.length_c   1.000
_cell.angle_alpha   90.00
_cell.angle_beta   90.00
_cell.angle_gamma   90.00
#
_symmetry.space_group_name_H-M   'P 1'
#
loop_
_entity.id
_entity.type
_entity.pdbx_description
1 polymer ?
#
loop_
_entity_poly.entity_id
_entity_poly.type
_entity_poly.pdbx_seq_one_letter_code
_entity_poly.pdbx_strand_id
1 'polypeptide(L)'
;LGVIPRISAAGAPLYRTRLPFADAAERIRHFWMPYHAALAALIQAQVAAHGACLLVDCHSMPGIAGLDAPDFVLGDGWGTSCAPAVSAAAEAALRAQGFATSRNKPYAGGYVTRHYGQPARHRHALQVEISRPLYMDENRLVPHDGFTAIRAAMTDLLRTLAGVAQDLARSAGTTS
;
A
#
# COMPACT_ATOMS: atom_id res chain seq x y z
N LEU A 1 -4.64 8.48 -12.50
CA LEU A 1 -4.98 7.31 -13.35
C LEU A 1 -6.33 6.76 -12.87
N GLY A 2 -7.25 6.43 -13.78
CA GLY A 2 -8.54 5.80 -13.44
C GLY A 2 -8.43 4.27 -13.39
N VAL A 3 -9.53 3.57 -13.06
CA VAL A 3 -9.60 2.10 -12.91
C VAL A 3 -9.10 1.35 -14.16
N ILE A 4 -9.33 1.91 -15.35
CA ILE A 4 -8.75 1.42 -16.60
C ILE A 4 -7.82 2.52 -17.13
N PRO A 5 -6.49 2.36 -17.00
CA PRO A 5 -5.55 3.37 -17.47
C PRO A 5 -5.59 3.43 -19.00
N ARG A 6 -5.52 4.65 -19.55
CA ARG A 6 -5.47 4.90 -21.01
C ARG A 6 -4.06 5.26 -21.49
N ILE A 7 -3.19 5.64 -20.56
CA ILE A 7 -1.85 6.15 -20.81
C ILE A 7 -0.89 5.40 -19.88
N SER A 8 0.27 5.01 -20.39
CA SER A 8 1.33 4.35 -19.62
C SER A 8 2.04 5.35 -18.68
N ALA A 9 2.89 4.83 -17.80
CA ALA A 9 3.75 5.69 -16.97
C ALA A 9 4.67 6.58 -17.80
N ALA A 10 5.04 6.16 -19.02
CA ALA A 10 5.85 6.92 -19.98
C ALA A 10 5.03 7.90 -20.85
N GLY A 11 3.74 8.12 -20.55
CA GLY A 11 2.90 9.06 -21.29
C GLY A 11 2.36 8.53 -22.64
N ALA A 12 2.62 7.27 -22.98
CA ALA A 12 2.18 6.68 -24.25
C ALA A 12 0.75 6.10 -24.16
N PRO A 13 -0.10 6.23 -25.20
CA PRO A 13 -1.40 5.56 -25.24
C PRO A 13 -1.27 4.04 -25.08
N LEU A 14 -2.05 3.46 -24.17
CA LEU A 14 -2.09 2.01 -23.96
C LEU A 14 -2.97 1.29 -25.00
N TYR A 15 -3.91 2.00 -25.62
CA TYR A 15 -4.83 1.46 -26.63
C TYR A 15 -4.69 2.24 -27.93
N ARG A 16 -4.74 1.52 -29.05
CA ARG A 16 -4.74 2.11 -30.41
C ARG A 16 -6.04 2.86 -30.72
N THR A 17 -7.16 2.42 -30.14
CA THR A 17 -8.49 3.01 -30.27
C THR A 17 -9.12 3.21 -28.90
N ARG A 18 -10.24 3.95 -28.82
CA ARG A 18 -10.98 4.07 -27.57
C ARG A 18 -11.50 2.70 -27.14
N LEU A 19 -11.29 2.34 -25.88
CA LEU A 19 -11.82 1.10 -25.32
C LEU A 19 -13.36 1.14 -25.34
N PRO A 20 -14.04 0.18 -25.98
CA PRO A 20 -15.49 0.07 -25.93
C PRO A 20 -16.00 -0.07 -24.50
N PHE A 21 -17.19 0.47 -24.24
CA PHE A 21 -17.81 0.36 -22.91
C PHE A 21 -18.02 -1.10 -22.49
N ALA A 22 -18.44 -1.96 -23.43
CA ALA A 22 -18.62 -3.38 -23.17
C ALA A 22 -17.33 -4.01 -22.62
N ASP A 23 -16.19 -3.82 -23.30
CA ASP A 23 -14.90 -4.34 -22.85
C ASP A 23 -14.48 -3.80 -21.47
N ALA A 24 -14.75 -2.52 -21.21
CA ALA A 24 -14.50 -1.93 -19.89
C ALA A 24 -15.36 -2.57 -18.80
N ALA A 25 -16.66 -2.77 -19.07
CA ALA A 25 -17.60 -3.41 -18.16
C ALA A 25 -17.22 -4.87 -17.89
N GLU A 26 -16.79 -5.61 -18.92
CA GLU A 26 -16.27 -6.98 -18.80
C GLU A 26 -15.06 -7.04 -17.86
N ARG A 27 -14.09 -6.13 -18.04
CA ARG A 27 -12.90 -6.07 -17.18
C ARG A 27 -13.25 -5.74 -15.74
N ILE A 28 -14.19 -4.81 -15.53
CA ILE A 28 -14.67 -4.47 -14.18
C ILE A 28 -15.32 -5.70 -13.55
N ARG A 29 -16.22 -6.38 -14.27
CA ARG A 29 -16.95 -7.54 -13.75
C ARG A 29 -16.05 -8.74 -13.44
N HIS A 30 -15.05 -9.00 -14.29
CA HIS A 30 -14.24 -10.21 -14.18
C HIS A 30 -12.94 -10.04 -13.38
N PHE A 31 -12.43 -8.81 -13.22
CA PHE A 31 -11.17 -8.59 -12.49
C PHE A 31 -11.34 -7.65 -11.29
N TRP A 32 -11.94 -6.48 -11.50
CA TRP A 32 -12.02 -5.47 -10.44
C TRP A 32 -12.99 -5.87 -9.33
N MET A 33 -14.23 -6.26 -9.67
CA MET A 33 -15.25 -6.64 -8.69
C MET A 33 -14.84 -7.86 -7.86
N PRO A 34 -14.30 -8.96 -8.43
CA PRO A 34 -13.90 -10.12 -7.64
C PRO A 34 -12.75 -9.82 -6.68
N TYR A 35 -11.76 -9.03 -7.12
CA TYR A 35 -10.66 -8.58 -6.26
C TYR A 35 -11.20 -7.77 -5.06
N HIS A 36 -12.06 -6.79 -5.32
CA HIS A 36 -12.60 -5.93 -4.26
C HIS A 36 -13.57 -6.66 -3.32
N ALA A 37 -14.32 -7.64 -3.83
CA ALA A 37 -15.16 -8.51 -3.02
C ALA A 37 -14.32 -9.39 -2.08
N ALA A 38 -13.26 -10.03 -2.60
CA ALA A 38 -12.36 -10.85 -1.81
C ALA A 38 -11.63 -10.03 -0.73
N LEU A 39 -11.10 -8.86 -1.09
CA LEU A 39 -10.42 -7.96 -0.16
C LEU A 39 -11.37 -7.47 0.95
N ALA A 40 -12.60 -7.08 0.59
CA ALA A 40 -13.60 -6.67 1.57
C ALA A 40 -13.95 -7.79 2.56
N ALA A 41 -14.13 -9.03 2.07
CA ALA A 41 -14.43 -10.19 2.90
C ALA A 41 -13.28 -10.51 3.87
N LEU A 42 -12.02 -10.46 3.40
CA LEU A 42 -10.84 -10.67 4.24
C LEU A 42 -10.75 -9.63 5.36
N ILE A 43 -10.95 -8.34 5.05
CA ILE A 43 -10.93 -7.27 6.04
C ILE A 43 -12.03 -7.47 7.09
N GLN A 44 -13.24 -7.80 6.65
CA GLN A 44 -14.36 -8.08 7.56
C GLN A 44 -14.05 -9.27 8.47
N ALA A 45 -13.51 -10.35 7.92
CA ALA A 45 -13.12 -11.53 8.69
C ALA A 45 -12.05 -11.20 9.75
N GLN A 46 -11.05 -10.39 9.41
CA GLN A 46 -10.00 -9.98 10.35
C GLN A 46 -10.56 -9.10 11.48
N VAL A 47 -11.43 -8.13 11.17
CA VAL A 47 -12.11 -7.33 12.21
C VAL A 47 -12.97 -8.21 13.11
N ALA A 48 -13.72 -9.16 12.55
CA ALA A 48 -14.57 -10.05 13.34
C ALA A 48 -13.76 -10.98 14.27
N ALA A 49 -12.62 -11.48 13.80
CA ALA A 49 -11.77 -12.41 14.56
C ALA A 49 -10.90 -11.71 15.61
N HIS A 50 -10.46 -10.46 15.34
CA HIS A 50 -9.42 -9.79 16.13
C HIS A 50 -9.84 -8.43 16.68
N GLY A 51 -11.01 -7.90 16.34
CA GLY A 51 -11.47 -6.57 16.76
C GLY A 51 -10.93 -5.41 15.92
N ALA A 52 -9.86 -5.62 15.15
CA ALA A 52 -9.33 -4.65 14.19
C ALA A 52 -8.65 -5.34 13.00
N CYS A 53 -8.47 -4.59 11.91
CA CYS A 53 -7.70 -5.04 10.75
C CYS A 53 -6.75 -3.93 10.28
N LEU A 54 -5.49 -4.27 10.05
CA LEU A 54 -4.53 -3.41 9.37
C LEU A 54 -4.20 -4.00 8.00
N LEU A 55 -4.67 -3.34 6.94
CA LEU A 55 -4.31 -3.60 5.56
C LEU A 55 -2.99 -2.89 5.20
N VAL A 56 -2.00 -3.67 4.76
CA VAL A 56 -0.76 -3.13 4.19
C VAL A 56 -0.85 -3.26 2.67
N ASP A 57 -0.99 -2.12 1.99
CA ASP A 57 -1.12 -2.02 0.53
C ASP A 57 0.28 -1.80 -0.06
N CYS A 58 0.93 -2.88 -0.49
CA CYS A 58 2.32 -2.88 -0.93
C CYS A 58 2.45 -2.53 -2.43
N HIS A 59 3.34 -1.59 -2.74
CA HIS A 59 3.62 -1.12 -4.09
C HIS A 59 5.13 -0.93 -4.28
N SER A 60 5.50 -0.66 -5.52
CA SER A 60 6.87 -0.30 -5.87
C SER A 60 6.87 0.83 -6.87
N MET A 61 7.68 1.84 -6.59
CA MET A 61 7.79 3.06 -7.37
C MET A 61 9.10 3.08 -8.17
N PRO A 62 9.13 3.76 -9.33
CA PRO A 62 10.39 4.00 -10.01
C PRO A 62 11.33 4.86 -9.15
N GLY A 63 12.63 4.79 -9.44
CA GLY A 63 13.61 5.67 -8.79
C GLY A 63 13.22 7.14 -8.95
N ILE A 64 13.16 7.88 -7.83
CA ILE A 64 12.93 9.32 -7.83
C ILE A 64 14.29 10.02 -7.89
N ALA A 65 14.46 10.99 -8.78
CA ALA A 65 15.68 11.78 -8.87
C ALA A 65 15.74 12.86 -7.78
N GLY A 66 16.91 13.06 -7.18
CA GLY A 66 17.17 14.09 -6.18
C GLY A 66 17.98 13.57 -5.00
N LEU A 67 18.65 14.48 -4.28
CA LEU A 67 19.50 14.14 -3.12
C LEU A 67 18.68 13.58 -1.94
N ASP A 68 17.40 13.95 -1.85
CA ASP A 68 16.48 13.55 -0.77
C ASP A 68 15.40 12.56 -1.25
N ALA A 69 15.70 11.78 -2.29
CA ALA A 69 14.77 10.78 -2.80
C ALA A 69 14.52 9.70 -1.74
N PRO A 70 13.25 9.43 -1.37
CA PRO A 70 12.95 8.43 -0.37
C PRO A 70 13.15 7.01 -0.91
N ASP A 71 13.67 6.13 -0.06
CA ASP A 71 13.69 4.68 -0.31
C ASP A 71 12.27 4.10 -0.18
N PHE A 72 11.52 4.60 0.80
CA PHE A 72 10.14 4.23 1.06
C PHE A 72 9.21 5.43 1.18
N VAL A 73 8.02 5.35 0.58
CA VAL A 73 6.94 6.32 0.80
C VAL A 73 5.78 5.66 1.52
N LEU A 74 5.37 6.25 2.64
CA LEU A 74 4.27 5.79 3.47
C LEU A 74 3.03 6.65 3.20
N GLY A 75 1.99 6.06 2.62
CA GLY A 75 0.75 6.73 2.25
C GLY A 75 -0.39 6.38 3.19
N ASP A 76 -0.77 7.30 4.08
CA ASP A 76 -1.86 7.14 5.06
C ASP A 76 -3.08 8.03 4.77
N GLY A 77 -3.18 8.53 3.54
CA GLY A 77 -4.28 9.39 3.11
C GLY A 77 -4.31 10.72 3.87
N TRP A 78 -3.14 11.25 4.25
CA TRP A 78 -3.03 12.42 5.14
C TRP A 78 -3.66 12.18 6.52
N GLY A 79 -3.40 10.99 7.08
CA GLY A 79 -3.91 10.57 8.39
C GLY A 79 -5.38 10.11 8.40
N THR A 80 -6.00 9.88 7.25
CA THR A 80 -7.41 9.48 7.16
C THR A 80 -7.60 7.97 7.04
N SER A 81 -6.62 7.22 6.53
CA SER A 81 -6.78 5.79 6.24
C SER A 81 -6.33 4.86 7.37
N CYS A 82 -5.50 5.32 8.31
CA CYS A 82 -5.08 4.55 9.48
C CYS A 82 -4.91 5.42 10.72
N ALA A 83 -4.76 4.80 11.90
CA ALA A 83 -4.42 5.54 13.11
C ALA A 83 -2.98 6.09 13.02
N PRO A 84 -2.66 7.24 13.64
CA PRO A 84 -1.31 7.85 13.57
C PRO A 84 -0.18 6.92 14.04
N ALA A 85 -0.46 6.03 15.00
CA ALA A 85 0.49 5.04 15.49
C ALA A 85 0.98 4.09 14.40
N VAL A 86 0.14 3.78 13.40
CA VAL A 86 0.48 2.86 12.30
C VAL A 86 1.57 3.48 11.42
N SER A 87 1.35 4.69 10.90
CA SER A 87 2.32 5.34 10.02
C SER A 87 3.59 5.76 10.77
N ALA A 88 3.48 6.14 12.05
CA ALA A 88 4.64 6.43 12.89
C ALA A 88 5.52 5.20 13.16
N ALA A 89 4.93 4.06 13.51
CA ALA A 89 5.68 2.84 13.75
C ALA A 89 6.36 2.32 12.47
N ALA A 90 5.68 2.38 11.32
CA ALA A 90 6.26 2.03 10.03
C ALA A 90 7.47 2.90 9.69
N GLU A 91 7.33 4.22 9.84
CA GLU A 91 8.41 5.17 9.55
C GLU A 91 9.62 4.95 10.45
N ALA A 92 9.39 4.75 11.75
CA ALA A 92 10.45 4.49 12.72
C ALA A 92 11.17 3.16 12.44
N ALA A 93 10.43 2.09 12.13
CA ALA A 93 11.00 0.78 11.84
C ALA A 93 11.89 0.78 10.60
N LEU A 94 11.50 1.50 9.56
CA LEU A 94 12.31 1.63 8.33
C LEU A 94 13.52 2.54 8.55
N ARG A 95 13.37 3.66 9.24
CA ARG A 95 14.50 4.55 9.56
C ARG A 95 15.53 3.89 10.48
N ALA A 96 15.09 3.07 11.43
CA ALA A 96 15.99 2.30 12.29
C ALA A 96 16.86 1.31 11.51
N GLN A 97 16.42 0.89 10.32
CA GLN A 97 17.18 0.05 9.40
C GLN A 97 18.05 0.86 8.42
N GLY A 98 18.05 2.19 8.52
CA GLY A 98 18.85 3.09 7.70
C GLY A 98 18.18 3.58 6.40
N PHE A 99 16.91 3.26 6.16
CA PHE A 99 16.20 3.71 4.96
C PHE A 99 15.70 5.15 5.07
N ALA A 100 15.81 5.90 3.98
CA ALA A 100 15.18 7.20 3.83
C ALA A 100 13.67 7.03 3.62
N THR A 101 12.86 7.74 4.41
CA THR A 101 11.40 7.64 4.34
C THR A 101 10.72 8.99 4.15
N SER A 102 9.64 9.00 3.37
CA SER A 102 8.74 10.14 3.20
C SER A 102 7.31 9.74 3.53
N ARG A 103 6.49 10.71 3.96
CA ARG A 103 5.05 10.54 4.15
C ARG A 103 4.27 11.25 3.08
N ASN A 104 3.30 10.54 2.51
CA ASN A 104 2.30 11.04 1.58
C ASN A 104 2.81 11.75 0.31
N LYS A 105 4.13 11.78 0.08
CA LYS A 105 4.76 12.47 -1.04
C LYS A 105 5.78 11.56 -1.73
N PRO A 106 5.65 11.33 -3.05
CA PRO A 106 4.56 11.80 -3.93
C PRO A 106 3.27 10.97 -3.81
N TYR A 107 3.28 9.88 -3.02
CA TYR A 107 2.18 8.94 -2.92
C TYR A 107 1.48 9.00 -1.56
N ALA A 108 0.28 9.58 -1.52
CA ALA A 108 -0.54 9.69 -0.32
C ALA A 108 -1.44 8.48 -0.04
N GLY A 109 -1.38 7.44 -0.87
CA GLY A 109 -2.37 6.37 -0.85
C GLY A 109 -3.32 6.40 -2.06
N GLY A 110 -3.80 5.22 -2.47
CA GLY A 110 -4.69 5.02 -3.61
C GLY A 110 -6.16 4.88 -3.26
N TYR A 111 -6.92 4.29 -4.19
CA TYR A 111 -8.32 3.92 -3.95
C TYR A 111 -8.45 2.92 -2.79
N VAL A 112 -7.56 1.93 -2.73
CA VAL A 112 -7.57 0.88 -1.70
C VAL A 112 -7.47 1.49 -0.30
N THR A 113 -6.45 2.31 -0.03
CA THR A 113 -6.31 2.93 1.29
C THR A 113 -7.47 3.85 1.64
N ARG A 114 -7.94 4.69 0.70
CA ARG A 114 -9.08 5.60 0.94
C ARG A 114 -10.42 4.89 1.15
N HIS A 115 -10.63 3.78 0.44
CA HIS A 115 -11.90 3.05 0.50
C HIS A 115 -11.98 2.13 1.71
N TYR A 116 -10.89 1.40 1.99
CA TYR A 116 -10.87 0.38 3.03
C TYR A 116 -10.34 0.89 4.38
N GLY A 117 -9.51 1.94 4.38
CA GLY A 117 -9.09 2.62 5.59
C GLY A 117 -10.24 3.42 6.19
N GLN A 118 -10.80 2.90 7.29
CA GLN A 118 -11.88 3.52 8.03
C GLN A 118 -11.60 3.33 9.53
N PRO A 119 -10.68 4.13 10.12
CA PRO A 119 -10.19 3.91 11.48
C PRO A 119 -11.29 3.89 12.54
N ALA A 120 -12.36 4.68 12.37
CA ALA A 120 -13.54 4.69 13.23
C ALA A 120 -14.33 3.36 13.24
N ARG A 121 -14.05 2.46 12.30
CA ARG A 121 -14.62 1.10 12.21
C ARG A 121 -13.54 0.03 12.43
N HIS A 122 -12.44 0.39 13.08
CA HIS A 122 -11.29 -0.50 13.35
C HIS A 122 -10.66 -1.13 12.10
N ARG A 123 -10.78 -0.44 10.96
CA ARG A 123 -10.14 -0.81 9.70
C ARG A 123 -9.09 0.22 9.36
N HIS A 124 -7.84 -0.19 9.31
CA HIS A 124 -6.72 0.68 9.03
C HIS A 124 -6.08 0.25 7.71
N ALA A 125 -5.63 1.19 6.91
CA ALA A 125 -4.93 0.91 5.66
C ALA A 125 -3.72 1.84 5.50
N LEU A 126 -2.56 1.27 5.21
CA LEU A 126 -1.32 1.99 4.94
C LEU A 126 -0.75 1.53 3.59
N GLN A 127 -0.46 2.48 2.70
CA GLN A 127 0.28 2.23 1.48
C GLN A 127 1.79 2.26 1.77
N VAL A 128 2.52 1.27 1.26
CA VAL A 128 3.99 1.21 1.32
C VAL A 128 4.53 1.13 -0.09
N GLU A 129 5.19 2.20 -0.54
CA GLU A 129 5.91 2.25 -1.81
C GLU A 129 7.38 1.97 -1.58
N ILE A 130 7.97 1.07 -2.36
CA ILE A 130 9.40 0.73 -2.31
C ILE A 130 10.09 1.22 -3.59
N SER A 131 11.19 1.96 -3.47
CA SER A 131 12.00 2.37 -4.61
C SER A 131 12.62 1.14 -5.30
N ARG A 132 12.28 0.90 -6.57
CA ARG A 132 12.73 -0.28 -7.33
C ARG A 132 14.26 -0.41 -7.46
N PRO A 133 15.04 0.68 -7.64
CA PRO A 133 16.50 0.59 -7.65
C PRO A 133 17.13 -0.06 -6.41
N LEU A 134 16.39 -0.21 -5.31
CA LEU A 134 16.88 -0.89 -4.12
C LEU A 134 16.92 -2.41 -4.26
N TYR A 135 16.16 -2.99 -5.19
CA TYR A 135 16.03 -4.44 -5.27
C TYR A 135 15.94 -5.03 -6.67
N MET A 136 15.78 -4.22 -7.73
CA MET A 136 15.65 -4.72 -9.09
C MET A 136 16.21 -3.78 -10.15
N ASP A 137 16.67 -4.36 -11.26
CA ASP A 137 16.90 -3.63 -12.51
C ASP A 137 15.56 -3.28 -13.15
N GLU A 138 15.22 -1.99 -13.19
CA GLU A 138 13.92 -1.50 -13.69
C GLU A 138 13.73 -1.74 -15.19
N ASN A 139 14.80 -1.78 -15.98
CA ASN A 139 14.72 -1.98 -17.43
C ASN A 139 14.47 -3.45 -17.76
N ARG A 140 15.09 -4.35 -17.00
CA ARG A 140 15.00 -5.79 -17.23
C ARG A 140 13.90 -6.47 -16.41
N LEU A 141 13.35 -5.78 -15.42
CA LEU A 141 12.38 -6.29 -14.46
C LEU A 141 12.86 -7.53 -13.71
N VAL A 142 14.16 -7.59 -13.39
CA VAL A 142 14.78 -8.71 -12.66
C VAL A 142 15.34 -8.24 -11.31
N PRO A 143 15.12 -9.00 -10.23
CA PRO A 143 15.77 -8.72 -8.95
C PRO A 143 17.30 -8.76 -9.06
N HIS A 144 17.97 -7.95 -8.26
CA HIS A 144 19.42 -8.00 -8.03
C HIS A 144 19.71 -8.24 -6.53
N ASP A 145 20.97 -8.19 -6.13
CA ASP A 145 21.41 -8.62 -4.79
C ASP A 145 20.74 -7.86 -3.62
N GLY A 146 20.37 -6.59 -3.84
CA GLY A 146 19.58 -5.78 -2.89
C GLY A 146 18.19 -6.35 -2.51
N PHE A 147 17.63 -7.28 -3.29
CA PHE A 147 16.33 -7.90 -2.98
C PHE A 147 16.30 -8.61 -1.64
N THR A 148 17.40 -9.26 -1.25
CA THR A 148 17.47 -9.97 0.04
C THR A 148 17.36 -8.98 1.21
N ALA A 149 17.98 -7.80 1.10
CA ALA A 149 17.91 -6.75 2.12
C ALA A 149 16.49 -6.18 2.22
N ILE A 150 15.84 -5.88 1.09
CA ILE A 150 14.46 -5.38 1.08
C ILE A 150 13.47 -6.41 1.62
N ARG A 151 13.66 -7.70 1.32
CA ARG A 151 12.84 -8.77 1.90
C ARG A 151 12.96 -8.82 3.43
N ALA A 152 14.19 -8.72 3.95
CA ALA A 152 14.42 -8.67 5.39
C ALA A 152 13.74 -7.44 6.02
N ALA A 153 13.91 -6.27 5.38
CA ALA A 153 13.33 -5.04 5.88
C ALA A 153 11.79 -5.04 5.93
N MET A 154 11.17 -5.57 4.88
CA MET A 154 9.72 -5.76 4.84
C MET A 154 9.24 -6.78 5.88
N THR A 155 10.02 -7.81 6.17
CA THR A 155 9.70 -8.78 7.23
C THR A 155 9.67 -8.12 8.60
N ASP A 156 10.65 -7.29 8.91
CA ASP A 156 10.74 -6.59 10.20
C ASP A 156 9.69 -5.48 10.32
N LEU A 157 9.40 -4.77 9.21
CA LEU A 157 8.29 -3.82 9.13
C LEU A 157 6.95 -4.51 9.43
N LEU A 158 6.66 -5.63 8.78
CA LEU A 158 5.41 -6.38 9.00
C LEU A 158 5.31 -6.90 10.43
N ARG A 159 6.41 -7.33 11.05
CA ARG A 159 6.43 -7.72 12.47
C ARG A 159 6.06 -6.54 13.38
N THR A 160 6.63 -5.36 13.11
CA THR A 160 6.32 -4.14 13.85
C THR A 160 4.84 -3.76 13.72
N LEU A 161 4.33 -3.77 12.48
CA LEU A 161 2.94 -3.43 12.19
C LEU A 161 1.95 -4.44 12.78
N ALA A 162 2.31 -5.73 12.84
CA ALA A 162 1.51 -6.73 13.50
C ALA A 162 1.34 -6.43 15.00
N GLY A 163 2.41 -5.97 15.68
CA GLY A 163 2.33 -5.51 17.08
C GLY A 163 1.37 -4.33 17.24
N VAL A 164 1.48 -3.31 16.39
CA VAL A 164 0.56 -2.15 16.42
C VAL A 164 -0.88 -2.56 16.16
N ALA A 165 -1.12 -3.49 15.22
CA ALA A 165 -2.46 -3.99 14.93
C ALA A 165 -3.08 -4.72 16.14
N GLN A 166 -2.27 -5.48 16.91
CA GLN A 166 -2.72 -6.11 18.14
C GLN A 166 -3.07 -5.09 19.22
N ASP A 167 -2.31 -4.00 19.34
CA ASP A 167 -2.62 -2.95 20.32
C ASP A 167 -3.91 -2.21 19.95
N LEU A 168 -4.11 -1.88 18.67
CA LEU A 168 -5.36 -1.30 18.17
C LEU A 168 -6.57 -2.20 18.44
N ALA A 169 -6.42 -3.51 18.25
CA ALA A 169 -7.44 -4.51 18.56
C ALA A 169 -7.79 -4.53 20.06
N ARG A 170 -6.79 -4.50 20.96
CA ARG A 170 -7.02 -4.47 22.41
C ARG A 170 -7.77 -3.21 22.83
N SER A 171 -7.39 -2.06 22.30
CA SER A 171 -8.08 -0.79 22.60
C SER A 171 -9.52 -0.73 22.10
N ALA A 172 -9.88 -1.50 21.06
CA ALA A 172 -11.26 -1.60 20.59
C ALA A 172 -12.16 -2.40 21.56
N GLY A 173 -11.60 -3.39 22.26
CA GLY A 173 -12.33 -4.29 23.16
C GLY A 173 -12.63 -3.71 24.55
N THR A 174 -11.95 -2.64 24.97
CA THR A 174 -12.15 -2.00 26.28
C THR A 174 -13.28 -0.96 26.32
N THR A 175 -13.96 -0.71 25.19
CA THR A 175 -15.03 0.29 25.07
C THR A 175 -16.47 -0.27 25.23
N SER A 176 -16.63 -1.45 25.83
CA SER A 176 -17.96 -2.01 26.19
C SER A 176 -18.35 -1.74 27.64
#